data_AF-A0A2T1C9C3-F1
#
_entry.id   AF-A0A2T1C9C3-F1
#
_cell.length_a   1.000
_cell.length_b   1.000
_cell.length_c   1.000
_cell.angle_alpha   90.00
_cell.angle_beta   90.00
_cell.angle_gamma   90.00
#
_symmetry.space_group_name_H-M   'P 1'
#
loop_
_entity.id
_entity.type
_entity.pdbx_description
1 polymer ?
#
loop_
_entity_poly.entity_id
_entity_poly.type
_entity_poly.pdbx_seq_one_letter_code
_entity_poly.pdbx_strand_id
1 'polypeptide(L)'
;MVAAIYLLLIFFILFLELTRRKSAIIDFLTLFNLGYLMWYVFPAILIALEPNKALLGVWLNASQYTNKPQTALALFAAYIFIFLGFHAKSAQTLAQKIKIESRNSQLIFLFTVGLLSFCLLCLYIYSSAFGGIIKAISQAIAVRSNTADGSTGEATIMLRFIGGTAFASYLFAGYVFTDVRKQDKFIQVILFIISVIGAICSFLVRAGRLDVIFYLLGFYQIVVQKTKKIPLVFSLLFVFFTVMFLFYGKEFFGALGSIPDGWDAVERSFTERLAEGEKGDAGFDIYSFMANFYYPIISLDVAFGKDYELRWFSDLYYGFISIIPDRLLGSEPPKTILYYNTVYISGAFDFAIPTGLLAFAVYSLWWPGLIVTCWVYGWIGGYLQTVFNRHREDVFWMPFFYSIVSQNWVVLQSSDPESYFQSNFIFLVSSLALLTLGAKIYLVPNSRTKGHS
;
A
#
# COMPACT_ATOMS: atom_id res chain seq x y z
N MET A 1 -30.91 -5.26 -7.79
CA MET A 1 -31.04 -5.25 -6.32
C MET A 1 -29.69 -5.11 -5.61
N VAL A 2 -28.69 -5.95 -5.90
CA VAL A 2 -27.37 -5.92 -5.25
C VAL A 2 -26.61 -4.60 -5.45
N ALA A 3 -26.63 -4.02 -6.67
CA ALA A 3 -26.04 -2.70 -6.94
C ALA A 3 -26.59 -1.59 -6.02
N ALA A 4 -27.87 -1.66 -5.63
CA ALA A 4 -28.46 -0.69 -4.69
C ALA A 4 -27.87 -0.81 -3.27
N ILE A 5 -27.48 -2.02 -2.85
CA ILE A 5 -26.80 -2.24 -1.56
C ILE A 5 -25.41 -1.60 -1.59
N TYR A 6 -24.67 -1.73 -2.70
CA TYR A 6 -23.37 -1.06 -2.86
C TYR A 6 -23.52 0.46 -2.86
N LEU A 7 -24.51 1.01 -3.58
CA LEU A 7 -24.81 2.44 -3.53
C LEU A 7 -25.14 2.92 -2.11
N LEU A 8 -25.96 2.17 -1.37
CA LEU A 8 -26.28 2.47 0.01
C LEU A 8 -25.00 2.50 0.88
N LEU A 9 -24.08 1.56 0.68
CA LEU A 9 -22.79 1.54 1.37
C LEU A 9 -21.93 2.77 1.02
N ILE A 10 -21.89 3.19 -0.26
CA ILE A 10 -21.20 4.43 -0.66
C ILE A 10 -21.79 5.63 0.08
N PHE A 11 -23.12 5.79 0.06
CA PHE A 11 -23.78 6.88 0.77
C PHE A 11 -23.52 6.84 2.27
N PHE A 12 -23.52 5.65 2.88
CA PHE A 12 -23.22 5.46 4.30
C PHE A 12 -21.79 5.89 4.64
N ILE A 13 -20.80 5.47 3.84
CA ILE A 13 -19.39 5.85 4.01
C ILE A 13 -19.22 7.36 3.88
N LEU A 14 -19.81 7.97 2.84
CA LEU A 14 -19.74 9.42 2.62
C LEU A 14 -20.42 10.20 3.75
N PHE A 15 -21.60 9.76 4.17
CA PHE A 15 -22.32 10.37 5.29
C PHE A 15 -21.51 10.31 6.58
N LEU A 16 -20.92 9.16 6.91
CA LEU A 16 -20.05 9.03 8.08
C LEU A 16 -18.80 9.89 7.96
N GLU A 17 -18.16 9.94 6.79
CA GLU A 17 -16.97 10.75 6.55
C GLU A 17 -17.25 12.25 6.66
N LEU A 18 -18.46 12.71 6.35
CA LEU A 18 -18.87 14.11 6.48
C LEU A 18 -19.33 14.49 7.89
N THR A 19 -19.95 13.56 8.61
CA THR A 19 -20.54 13.84 9.94
C THR A 19 -19.62 13.51 11.12
N ARG A 20 -18.64 12.63 10.96
CA ARG A 20 -17.74 12.24 12.07
C ARG A 20 -16.78 13.36 12.46
N ARG A 21 -16.42 13.40 13.75
CA ARG A 21 -15.37 14.28 14.27
C ARG A 21 -14.00 13.70 13.93
N LYS A 22 -13.25 14.36 13.05
CA LYS A 22 -11.91 13.92 12.64
C LYS A 22 -10.81 14.54 13.49
N SER A 23 -9.72 13.82 13.73
CA SER A 23 -8.54 14.37 14.42
C SER A 23 -7.68 15.27 13.52
N ALA A 24 -7.77 15.03 12.21
CA ALA A 24 -7.13 15.80 11.15
C ALA A 24 -8.06 15.78 9.93
N ILE A 25 -7.86 16.68 8.96
CA ILE A 25 -8.68 16.69 7.74
C ILE A 25 -8.59 15.34 7.01
N ILE A 26 -7.39 14.79 6.95
CA ILE A 26 -7.10 13.45 6.42
C ILE A 26 -6.46 12.65 7.56
N ASP A 27 -7.25 11.74 8.13
CA ASP A 27 -6.81 10.84 9.19
C ASP A 27 -6.79 9.37 8.69
N PHE A 28 -6.44 8.40 9.56
CA PHE A 28 -6.39 6.99 9.16
C PHE A 28 -7.73 6.53 8.60
N LEU A 29 -8.84 6.89 9.24
CA LEU A 29 -10.16 6.47 8.81
C LEU A 29 -10.58 7.12 7.49
N THR A 30 -10.16 8.37 7.21
CA THR A 30 -10.35 8.99 5.89
C THR A 30 -9.66 8.18 4.81
N LEU A 31 -8.38 7.85 5.00
CA LEU A 31 -7.63 7.05 4.02
C LEU A 31 -8.22 5.64 3.87
N PHE A 32 -8.68 5.04 4.98
CA PHE A 32 -9.39 3.77 4.93
C PHE A 32 -10.66 3.85 4.09
N ASN A 33 -11.52 4.84 4.34
CA ASN A 33 -12.76 5.03 3.60
C ASN A 33 -12.48 5.19 2.09
N LEU A 34 -11.45 5.95 1.71
CA LEU A 34 -11.05 6.10 0.31
C LEU A 34 -10.55 4.78 -0.29
N GLY A 35 -9.65 4.07 0.41
CA GLY A 35 -9.15 2.77 -0.04
C GLY A 35 -10.26 1.72 -0.14
N TYR A 36 -11.17 1.69 0.83
CA TYR A 36 -12.28 0.74 0.90
C TYR A 36 -13.27 0.96 -0.25
N LEU A 37 -13.59 2.21 -0.55
CA LEU A 37 -14.38 2.56 -1.75
C LEU A 37 -13.67 2.09 -3.02
N MET A 38 -12.37 2.36 -3.15
CA MET A 38 -11.60 2.05 -4.35
C MET A 38 -11.36 0.55 -4.59
N TRP A 39 -11.05 -0.24 -3.56
CA TRP A 39 -10.73 -1.67 -3.68
C TRP A 39 -11.92 -2.61 -3.55
N TYR A 40 -13.01 -2.16 -2.90
CA TYR A 40 -14.15 -3.03 -2.64
C TYR A 40 -15.43 -2.49 -3.27
N VAL A 41 -15.88 -1.30 -2.88
CA VAL A 41 -17.25 -0.87 -3.19
C VAL A 41 -17.44 -0.45 -4.65
N PHE A 42 -16.51 0.34 -5.22
CA PHE A 42 -16.55 0.73 -6.64
C PHE A 42 -16.34 -0.44 -7.61
N PRO A 43 -15.37 -1.34 -7.39
CA PRO A 43 -15.29 -2.61 -8.11
C PRO A 43 -16.62 -3.38 -8.13
N ALA A 44 -17.22 -3.55 -6.95
CA ALA A 44 -18.44 -4.35 -6.81
C ALA A 44 -19.64 -3.74 -7.53
N ILE A 45 -19.80 -2.41 -7.52
CA ILE A 45 -20.90 -1.76 -8.24
C ILE A 45 -20.73 -1.88 -9.76
N LEU A 46 -19.51 -1.70 -10.30
CA LEU A 46 -19.28 -1.82 -11.74
C LEU A 46 -19.51 -3.24 -12.24
N ILE A 47 -19.04 -4.24 -11.50
CA ILE A 47 -19.31 -5.65 -11.78
C ILE A 47 -20.83 -5.93 -11.74
N ALA A 48 -21.56 -5.35 -10.78
CA ALA A 48 -23.00 -5.55 -10.65
C ALA A 48 -23.84 -4.86 -11.75
N LEU A 49 -23.34 -3.76 -12.34
CA LEU A 49 -24.03 -3.01 -13.39
C LEU A 49 -23.77 -3.60 -14.78
N GLU A 50 -22.51 -3.87 -15.12
CA GLU A 50 -22.14 -4.39 -16.44
C GLU A 50 -21.06 -5.50 -16.32
N PRO A 51 -21.46 -6.72 -15.90
CA PRO A 51 -20.51 -7.81 -15.65
C PRO A 51 -19.70 -8.17 -16.90
N ASN A 52 -20.29 -8.07 -18.09
CA ASN A 52 -19.62 -8.41 -19.36
C ASN A 52 -18.46 -7.45 -19.70
N LYS A 53 -18.53 -6.19 -19.28
CA LYS A 53 -17.44 -5.22 -19.48
C LYS A 53 -16.41 -5.29 -18.36
N ALA A 54 -16.86 -5.55 -17.13
CA ALA A 54 -15.98 -5.65 -15.98
C ALA A 54 -15.14 -6.93 -15.97
N LEU A 55 -15.70 -8.07 -16.40
CA LEU A 55 -15.07 -9.39 -16.29
C LEU A 55 -14.55 -9.83 -17.65
N LEU A 56 -13.39 -9.30 -18.05
CA LEU A 56 -12.68 -9.70 -19.26
C LEU A 56 -11.48 -10.62 -18.94
N GLY A 57 -11.11 -11.47 -19.90
CA GLY A 57 -9.91 -12.31 -19.82
C GLY A 57 -9.95 -13.32 -18.65
N VAL A 58 -8.92 -13.31 -17.82
CA VAL A 58 -8.76 -14.19 -16.64
C VAL A 58 -10.01 -14.21 -15.75
N TRP A 59 -10.75 -13.10 -15.68
CA TRP A 59 -11.90 -12.95 -14.81
C TRP A 59 -13.18 -13.61 -15.35
N LEU A 60 -13.18 -14.10 -16.61
CA LEU A 60 -14.33 -14.77 -17.21
C LEU A 60 -14.70 -16.07 -16.48
N ASN A 61 -13.71 -16.82 -16.00
CA ASN A 61 -13.95 -18.03 -15.20
C ASN A 61 -14.60 -17.70 -13.84
N ALA A 62 -14.37 -16.48 -13.33
CA ALA A 62 -14.99 -15.99 -12.11
C ALA A 62 -16.42 -15.45 -12.31
N SER A 63 -16.89 -15.31 -13.56
CA SER A 63 -18.23 -14.77 -13.86
C SER A 63 -19.39 -15.58 -13.26
N GLN A 64 -19.18 -16.86 -12.94
CA GLN A 64 -20.17 -17.69 -12.26
C GLN A 64 -20.44 -17.26 -10.80
N TYR A 65 -19.58 -16.43 -10.22
CA TYR A 65 -19.61 -16.09 -8.80
C TYR A 65 -19.99 -14.63 -8.51
N THR A 66 -20.10 -13.79 -9.54
CA THR A 66 -20.34 -12.36 -9.33
C THR A 66 -21.82 -12.07 -9.08
N ASN A 67 -22.08 -11.09 -8.20
CA ASN A 67 -23.42 -10.59 -7.84
C ASN A 67 -24.19 -11.39 -6.77
N LYS A 68 -23.51 -12.14 -5.89
CA LYS A 68 -24.15 -12.80 -4.74
C LYS A 68 -24.54 -11.78 -3.64
N PRO A 69 -25.78 -11.82 -3.10
CA PRO A 69 -26.16 -10.98 -1.95
C PRO A 69 -25.27 -11.16 -0.72
N GLN A 70 -24.69 -12.35 -0.57
CA GLN A 70 -23.75 -12.68 0.51
C GLN A 70 -22.52 -11.76 0.51
N THR A 71 -21.97 -11.44 -0.66
CA THR A 71 -20.80 -10.58 -0.81
C THR A 71 -21.13 -9.13 -0.45
N ALA A 72 -22.30 -8.65 -0.87
CA ALA A 72 -22.77 -7.32 -0.48
C ALA A 72 -22.98 -7.21 1.04
N LEU A 73 -23.56 -8.25 1.66
CA LEU A 73 -23.68 -8.31 3.12
C LEU A 73 -22.31 -8.35 3.81
N ALA A 74 -21.35 -9.09 3.24
CA ALA A 74 -19.99 -9.18 3.78
C ALA A 74 -19.26 -7.84 3.72
N LEU A 75 -19.37 -7.07 2.63
CA LEU A 75 -18.81 -5.72 2.57
C LEU A 75 -19.44 -4.80 3.61
N PHE A 76 -20.76 -4.84 3.76
CA PHE A 76 -21.45 -4.01 4.74
C PHE A 76 -21.04 -4.36 6.19
N ALA A 77 -21.02 -5.65 6.51
CA ALA A 77 -20.59 -6.15 7.82
C ALA A 77 -19.12 -5.81 8.10
N ALA A 78 -18.23 -6.04 7.13
CA ALA A 78 -16.81 -5.73 7.24
C ALA A 78 -16.59 -4.25 7.58
N TYR A 79 -17.24 -3.35 6.85
CA TYR A 79 -17.16 -1.91 7.10
C TYR A 79 -17.61 -1.55 8.53
N ILE A 80 -18.74 -2.08 8.98
CA ILE A 80 -19.24 -1.86 10.35
C ILE A 80 -18.24 -2.33 11.39
N PHE A 81 -17.71 -3.55 11.26
CA PHE A 81 -16.77 -4.09 12.24
C PHE A 81 -15.43 -3.34 12.24
N ILE A 82 -14.94 -2.88 11.09
CA ILE A 82 -13.76 -2.01 11.02
C ILE A 82 -14.04 -0.68 11.72
N PHE A 83 -15.18 -0.05 11.45
CA PHE A 83 -15.56 1.21 12.09
C PHE A 83 -15.70 1.08 13.61
N LEU A 84 -16.32 -0.01 14.09
CA LEU A 84 -16.45 -0.32 15.52
C LEU A 84 -15.09 -0.61 16.17
N GLY A 85 -14.23 -1.38 15.50
CA GLY A 85 -12.86 -1.63 15.95
C GLY A 85 -12.06 -0.34 16.07
N PHE A 86 -12.14 0.54 15.07
CA PHE A 86 -11.45 1.82 15.05
C PHE A 86 -11.83 2.74 16.21
N HIS A 87 -13.11 2.72 16.61
CA HIS A 87 -13.61 3.51 17.74
C HIS A 87 -13.61 2.75 19.08
N ALA A 88 -12.99 1.57 19.15
CA ALA A 88 -12.95 0.79 20.37
C ALA A 88 -12.20 1.54 21.49
N LYS A 89 -12.86 1.72 22.65
CA LYS A 89 -12.26 2.35 23.84
C LYS A 89 -10.99 1.62 24.28
N SER A 90 -10.91 0.30 24.07
CA SER A 90 -9.71 -0.49 24.41
C SER A 90 -8.49 -0.06 23.59
N ALA A 91 -8.65 0.22 22.30
CA ALA A 91 -7.57 0.72 21.44
C ALA A 91 -7.05 2.07 21.93
N GLN A 92 -7.97 3.00 22.18
CA GLN A 92 -7.65 4.35 22.65
C GLN A 92 -6.99 4.34 24.04
N THR A 93 -7.53 3.55 24.97
CA THR A 93 -7.02 3.44 26.33
C THR A 93 -5.62 2.83 26.36
N LEU A 94 -5.36 1.81 25.53
CA LEU A 94 -4.02 1.23 25.43
C LEU A 94 -3.04 2.22 24.79
N ALA A 95 -3.44 2.90 23.71
CA ALA A 95 -2.62 3.90 23.04
C ALA A 95 -2.25 5.06 23.98
N GLN A 96 -3.17 5.51 24.83
CA GLN A 96 -2.91 6.55 25.83
C GLN A 96 -1.90 6.14 26.92
N LYS A 97 -1.58 4.86 27.07
CA LYS A 97 -0.51 4.41 27.97
C LYS A 97 0.87 4.49 27.32
N ILE A 98 0.95 4.58 26.00
CA ILE A 98 2.22 4.70 25.28
C ILE A 98 2.68 6.15 25.32
N LYS A 99 3.90 6.39 25.80
CA LYS A 99 4.62 7.65 25.63
C LYS A 99 5.85 7.40 24.78
N ILE A 100 5.98 8.14 23.69
CA ILE A 100 7.13 8.09 22.78
C ILE A 100 7.90 9.41 22.89
N GLU A 101 9.19 9.30 23.20
CA GLU A 101 10.12 10.44 23.19
C GLU A 101 11.25 10.17 22.20
N SER A 102 11.69 11.21 21.49
CA SER A 102 12.86 11.12 20.60
C SER A 102 14.13 10.98 21.45
N ARG A 103 14.95 9.95 21.20
CA ARG A 103 16.20 9.72 21.96
C ARG A 103 17.25 10.77 21.67
N ASN A 104 17.70 10.80 20.42
CA ASN A 104 18.77 11.67 19.95
C ASN A 104 18.57 11.88 18.45
N SER A 105 18.43 13.14 18.04
CA SER A 105 18.27 13.51 16.63
C SER A 105 19.48 13.13 15.78
N GLN A 106 20.70 13.06 16.35
CA GLN A 106 21.90 12.62 15.65
C GLN A 106 21.89 11.11 15.39
N LEU A 107 21.40 10.29 16.34
CA LEU A 107 21.30 8.85 16.15
C LEU A 107 20.29 8.50 15.05
N ILE A 108 19.13 9.18 15.05
CA ILE A 108 18.12 9.02 13.99
C ILE A 108 18.68 9.49 12.64
N PHE A 109 19.51 10.54 12.62
CA PHE A 109 20.12 11.04 11.40
C PHE A 109 21.11 10.01 10.85
N LEU A 110 21.98 9.46 11.70
CA LEU A 110 22.93 8.41 11.33
C LEU A 110 22.20 7.15 10.84
N PHE A 111 21.11 6.76 11.51
CA PHE A 111 20.25 5.67 11.05
C PHE A 111 19.68 5.95 9.65
N THR A 112 19.17 7.17 9.42
CA THR A 112 18.58 7.54 8.13
C THR A 112 19.62 7.55 7.00
N VAL A 113 20.84 8.05 7.27
CA VAL A 113 21.99 7.98 6.35
C VAL A 113 22.38 6.53 6.08
N GLY A 114 22.50 5.70 7.12
CA GLY A 114 22.82 4.28 6.98
C GLY A 114 21.78 3.52 6.15
N LEU A 115 20.49 3.78 6.41
CA LEU A 115 19.38 3.22 5.64
C LEU A 115 19.44 3.64 4.17
N LEU A 116 19.62 4.93 3.89
CA LEU A 116 19.74 5.44 2.52
C LEU A 116 20.92 4.79 1.79
N SER A 117 22.11 4.79 2.39
CA SER A 117 23.31 4.20 1.81
C SER A 117 23.14 2.71 1.53
N PHE A 118 22.55 1.97 2.47
CA PHE A 118 22.25 0.55 2.28
C PHE A 118 21.25 0.32 1.13
N CYS A 119 20.16 1.08 1.06
CA CYS A 119 19.18 0.93 -0.02
C CYS A 119 19.77 1.31 -1.39
N LEU A 120 20.60 2.35 -1.45
CA LEU A 120 21.31 2.74 -2.69
C LEU A 120 22.33 1.67 -3.10
N LEU A 121 23.01 1.03 -2.15
CA LEU A 121 23.89 -0.10 -2.44
C LEU A 121 23.09 -1.29 -2.99
N CYS A 122 21.94 -1.63 -2.41
CA CYS A 122 21.05 -2.66 -2.94
C CYS A 122 20.55 -2.31 -4.35
N LEU A 123 20.20 -1.04 -4.61
CA LEU A 123 19.80 -0.57 -5.93
C LEU A 123 20.94 -0.70 -6.94
N TYR A 124 22.16 -0.33 -6.54
CA TYR A 124 23.36 -0.50 -7.35
C TYR A 124 23.61 -1.99 -7.68
N ILE A 125 23.65 -2.87 -6.68
CA ILE A 125 23.84 -4.31 -6.87
C ILE A 125 22.77 -4.88 -7.81
N TYR A 126 21.50 -4.59 -7.55
CA TYR A 126 20.40 -5.04 -8.41
C TYR A 126 20.60 -4.56 -9.84
N SER A 127 20.83 -3.26 -10.03
CA SER A 127 21.00 -2.69 -11.36
C SER A 127 22.23 -3.20 -12.10
N SER A 128 23.31 -3.52 -11.38
CA SER A 128 24.54 -4.06 -11.95
C SER A 128 24.33 -5.46 -12.56
N ALA A 129 23.42 -6.25 -12.00
CA ALA A 129 23.04 -7.56 -12.55
C ALA A 129 22.39 -7.44 -13.95
N PHE A 130 21.82 -6.27 -14.27
CA PHE A 130 21.24 -5.96 -15.58
C PHE A 130 22.19 -5.12 -16.46
N GLY A 131 23.43 -4.87 -16.03
CA GLY A 131 24.39 -4.02 -16.73
C GLY A 131 24.18 -2.52 -16.55
N GLY A 132 23.50 -2.09 -15.47
CA GLY A 132 23.32 -0.70 -15.07
C GLY A 132 21.85 -0.31 -14.84
N ILE A 133 21.64 0.87 -14.21
CA ILE A 133 20.30 1.34 -13.83
C ILE A 133 19.37 1.57 -15.03
N ILE A 134 19.92 2.06 -16.14
CA ILE A 134 19.17 2.32 -17.38
C ILE A 134 18.59 1.02 -17.93
N LYS A 135 19.41 -0.04 -18.02
CA LYS A 135 18.98 -1.37 -18.46
C LYS A 135 18.04 -2.04 -17.48
N ALA A 136 18.25 -1.86 -16.17
CA ALA A 136 17.35 -2.37 -15.15
C ALA A 136 15.95 -1.75 -15.27
N ILE A 137 15.86 -0.44 -15.51
CA ILE A 137 14.59 0.26 -15.75
C ILE A 137 13.95 -0.23 -17.06
N SER A 138 14.75 -0.37 -18.12
CA SER A 138 14.24 -0.79 -19.43
C SER A 138 13.67 -2.23 -19.42
N GLN A 139 14.22 -3.10 -18.57
CA GLN A 139 13.77 -4.49 -18.42
C GLN A 139 12.73 -4.68 -17.31
N ALA A 140 12.42 -3.65 -16.51
CA ALA A 140 11.53 -3.76 -15.35
C ALA A 140 10.14 -4.32 -15.73
N ILE A 141 9.57 -3.89 -16.87
CA ILE A 141 8.30 -4.43 -17.36
C ILE A 141 8.44 -5.88 -17.80
N ALA A 142 9.49 -6.22 -18.54
CA ALA A 142 9.70 -7.57 -19.06
C ALA A 142 9.88 -8.60 -17.93
N VAL A 143 10.56 -8.20 -16.85
CA VAL A 143 10.69 -8.99 -15.61
C VAL A 143 9.33 -9.16 -14.94
N ARG A 144 8.53 -8.10 -14.89
CA ARG A 144 7.19 -8.15 -14.28
C ARG A 144 6.19 -8.98 -15.10
N SER A 145 6.32 -9.02 -16.43
CA SER A 145 5.45 -9.82 -17.31
C SER A 145 5.89 -11.27 -17.46
N ASN A 146 6.93 -11.73 -16.73
CA ASN A 146 7.52 -13.07 -16.86
C ASN A 146 7.95 -13.41 -18.30
N THR A 147 8.21 -12.40 -19.15
CA THR A 147 8.59 -12.59 -20.56
C THR A 147 10.10 -12.61 -20.76
N ALA A 148 10.87 -12.20 -19.75
CA ALA A 148 12.32 -12.33 -19.75
C ALA A 148 12.72 -13.54 -18.92
N ASP A 149 13.59 -14.41 -19.47
CA ASP A 149 14.20 -15.52 -18.72
C ASP A 149 14.95 -14.96 -17.52
N GLY A 150 14.34 -15.14 -16.33
CA GLY A 150 14.72 -14.56 -15.04
C GLY A 150 16.02 -15.10 -14.46
N SER A 151 17.11 -14.97 -15.20
CA SER A 151 18.47 -15.37 -14.82
C SER A 151 19.09 -14.55 -13.68
N THR A 152 18.37 -13.61 -13.07
CA THR A 152 18.85 -12.77 -11.96
C THR A 152 18.22 -13.13 -10.61
N GLY A 153 17.79 -14.40 -10.43
CA GLY A 153 17.16 -14.89 -9.19
C GLY A 153 17.89 -14.49 -7.90
N GLU A 154 19.22 -14.35 -7.94
CA GLU A 154 20.03 -13.94 -6.78
C GLU A 154 19.94 -12.45 -6.45
N ALA A 155 19.80 -11.57 -7.46
CA ALA A 155 19.66 -10.14 -7.23
C ALA A 155 18.25 -9.76 -6.79
N THR A 156 17.24 -10.62 -7.02
CA THR A 156 15.83 -10.34 -6.73
C THR A 156 15.57 -10.01 -5.26
N ILE A 157 16.36 -10.56 -4.33
CA ILE A 157 16.25 -10.19 -2.90
C ILE A 157 16.54 -8.70 -2.65
N MET A 158 17.41 -8.07 -3.46
CA MET A 158 17.75 -6.66 -3.34
C MET A 158 16.54 -5.76 -3.62
N LEU A 159 15.61 -6.19 -4.49
CA LEU A 159 14.36 -5.48 -4.73
C LEU A 159 13.54 -5.28 -3.45
N ARG A 160 13.64 -6.17 -2.45
CA ARG A 160 12.92 -6.02 -1.18
C ARG A 160 13.42 -4.82 -0.38
N PHE A 161 14.69 -4.45 -0.54
CA PHE A 161 15.35 -3.39 0.23
C PHE A 161 15.30 -2.01 -0.42
N ILE A 162 15.30 -1.91 -1.75
CA ILE A 162 15.37 -0.60 -2.44
C ILE A 162 14.22 0.36 -2.09
N GLY A 163 13.05 -0.16 -1.72
CA GLY A 163 11.91 0.66 -1.26
C GLY A 163 12.18 1.45 0.02
N GLY A 164 13.23 1.12 0.79
CA GLY A 164 13.65 1.88 1.96
C GLY A 164 14.16 3.28 1.64
N THR A 165 14.50 3.58 0.38
CA THR A 165 14.81 4.94 -0.09
C THR A 165 13.64 5.91 0.13
N ALA A 166 12.41 5.46 -0.11
CA ALA A 166 11.21 6.23 0.18
C ALA A 166 11.10 6.53 1.68
N PHE A 167 11.29 5.53 2.54
CA PHE A 167 11.29 5.71 3.99
C PHE A 167 12.35 6.70 4.46
N ALA A 168 13.58 6.58 3.96
CA ALA A 168 14.67 7.51 4.25
C ALA A 168 14.32 8.94 3.82
N SER A 169 13.68 9.12 2.66
CA SER A 169 13.29 10.44 2.18
C SER A 169 12.25 11.13 3.07
N TYR A 170 11.30 10.39 3.62
CA TYR A 170 10.35 10.92 4.60
C TYR A 170 11.05 11.35 5.90
N LEU A 171 12.03 10.59 6.38
CA LEU A 171 12.80 10.97 7.55
C LEU A 171 13.69 12.20 7.30
N PHE A 172 14.36 12.27 6.14
CA PHE A 172 15.14 13.45 5.75
C PHE A 172 14.26 14.69 5.56
N ALA A 173 13.04 14.52 5.02
CA ALA A 173 12.04 15.59 4.98
C ALA A 173 11.71 16.09 6.39
N GLY A 174 11.68 15.20 7.38
CA GLY A 174 11.66 15.55 8.80
C GLY A 174 12.72 16.58 9.16
N TYR A 175 13.99 16.30 8.88
CA TYR A 175 15.10 17.22 9.16
C TYR A 175 15.05 18.52 8.35
N VAL A 176 14.64 18.47 7.08
CA VAL A 176 14.62 19.65 6.20
C VAL A 176 13.47 20.60 6.59
N PHE A 177 12.29 20.06 6.90
CA PHE A 177 11.08 20.82 7.19
C PHE A 177 10.82 21.04 8.68
N THR A 178 11.73 20.62 9.57
CA THR A 178 11.69 20.94 11.00
C THR A 178 13.04 21.51 11.40
N ASP A 179 13.07 22.62 12.14
CA ASP A 179 14.32 23.32 12.47
C ASP A 179 15.14 22.63 13.59
N VAL A 180 15.19 21.29 13.59
CA VAL A 180 15.84 20.47 14.63
C VAL A 180 17.37 20.64 14.63
N ARG A 181 17.99 20.85 13.46
CA ARG A 181 19.45 20.98 13.32
C ARG A 181 19.82 22.01 12.26
N LYS A 182 19.89 23.28 12.66
CA LYS A 182 20.18 24.40 11.75
C LYS A 182 21.59 24.36 11.14
N GLN A 183 22.58 23.80 11.85
CA GLN A 183 23.99 23.90 11.48
C GLN A 183 24.41 23.07 10.25
N ASP A 184 23.56 22.18 9.73
CA ASP A 184 23.89 21.32 8.57
C ASP A 184 22.76 21.28 7.53
N LYS A 185 21.97 22.36 7.43
CA LYS A 185 20.75 22.37 6.60
C LYS A 185 21.05 22.07 5.12
N PHE A 186 22.18 22.54 4.61
CA PHE A 186 22.60 22.26 3.24
C PHE A 186 22.83 20.76 2.99
N ILE A 187 23.55 20.08 3.89
CA ILE A 187 23.80 18.64 3.80
C ILE A 187 22.47 17.86 3.90
N GLN A 188 21.58 18.27 4.81
CA GLN A 188 20.26 17.64 4.95
C GLN A 188 19.42 17.77 3.68
N VAL A 189 19.45 18.94 3.02
CA VAL A 189 18.76 19.16 1.75
C VAL A 189 19.36 18.29 0.64
N ILE A 190 20.68 18.20 0.55
CA ILE A 190 21.34 17.31 -0.43
C ILE A 190 20.93 15.86 -0.21
N LEU A 191 21.01 15.36 1.03
CA LEU A 191 20.64 13.98 1.36
C LEU A 191 19.15 13.72 1.11
N PHE A 192 18.29 14.70 1.38
CA PHE A 192 16.88 14.63 1.02
C PHE A 192 16.70 14.50 -0.50
N ILE A 193 17.34 15.35 -1.31
CA ILE A 193 17.26 15.27 -2.78
C ILE A 193 17.76 13.92 -3.28
N ILE A 194 18.91 13.44 -2.78
CA ILE A 194 19.45 12.11 -3.12
C ILE A 194 18.46 11.01 -2.79
N SER A 195 17.81 11.07 -1.62
CA SER A 195 16.82 10.08 -1.21
C SER A 195 15.55 10.10 -2.07
N VAL A 196 15.10 11.28 -2.52
CA VAL A 196 13.96 11.42 -3.46
C VAL A 196 14.32 10.83 -4.82
N ILE A 197 15.50 11.14 -5.35
CA ILE A 197 16.00 10.54 -6.61
C ILE A 197 16.10 9.02 -6.46
N GLY A 198 16.66 8.54 -5.35
CA GLY A 198 16.76 7.11 -5.04
C GLY A 198 15.39 6.42 -4.97
N ALA A 199 14.38 7.07 -4.38
CA ALA A 199 13.01 6.58 -4.33
C ALA A 199 12.39 6.49 -5.72
N ILE A 200 12.52 7.53 -6.54
CA ILE A 200 12.04 7.54 -7.93
C ILE A 200 12.70 6.41 -8.73
N CYS A 201 14.03 6.29 -8.67
CA CYS A 201 14.75 5.19 -9.34
C CYS A 201 14.26 3.81 -8.86
N SER A 202 14.01 3.66 -7.55
CA SER A 202 13.49 2.41 -6.99
C SER A 202 12.09 2.08 -7.51
N PHE A 203 11.20 3.06 -7.65
CA PHE A 203 9.86 2.86 -8.22
C PHE A 203 9.91 2.54 -9.71
N LEU A 204 10.79 3.20 -10.47
CA LEU A 204 11.02 2.92 -11.89
C LEU A 204 11.51 1.49 -12.10
N VAL A 205 12.49 1.05 -11.31
CA VAL A 205 13.01 -0.32 -11.36
C VAL A 205 11.94 -1.36 -10.98
N ARG A 206 11.02 -1.03 -10.07
CA ARG A 206 9.90 -1.91 -9.71
C ARG A 206 8.72 -1.86 -10.69
N ALA A 207 8.74 -0.96 -11.67
CA ALA A 207 7.59 -0.62 -12.52
C ALA A 207 6.31 -0.33 -11.71
N GLY A 208 6.46 0.29 -10.53
CA GLY A 208 5.40 0.47 -9.52
C GLY A 208 4.68 1.81 -9.65
N ARG A 209 3.63 1.90 -10.47
CA ARG A 209 2.86 3.15 -10.65
C ARG A 209 2.19 3.63 -9.35
N LEU A 210 1.52 2.71 -8.66
CA LEU A 210 0.84 3.03 -7.39
C LEU A 210 1.82 3.46 -6.30
N ASP A 211 3.05 2.94 -6.31
CA ASP A 211 4.08 3.33 -5.34
C ASP A 211 4.45 4.81 -5.47
N VAL A 212 4.57 5.33 -6.70
CA VAL A 212 4.82 6.76 -6.95
C VAL A 212 3.65 7.62 -6.46
N ILE A 213 2.41 7.20 -6.72
CA ILE A 213 1.20 7.93 -6.29
C ILE A 213 1.14 7.95 -4.76
N PHE A 214 1.33 6.81 -4.09
CA PHE A 214 1.33 6.73 -2.63
C PHE A 214 2.47 7.54 -2.01
N TYR A 215 3.65 7.50 -2.64
CA TYR A 215 4.79 8.30 -2.21
C TYR A 215 4.49 9.82 -2.23
N LEU A 216 3.90 10.33 -3.32
CA LEU A 216 3.49 11.72 -3.40
C LEU A 216 2.32 12.05 -2.45
N LEU A 217 1.37 11.11 -2.29
CA LEU A 217 0.25 11.23 -1.36
C LEU A 217 0.73 11.42 0.08
N GLY A 218 1.88 10.87 0.46
CA GLY A 218 2.38 10.97 1.83
C GLY A 218 2.95 12.34 2.13
N PHE A 219 3.66 12.94 1.17
CA PHE A 219 4.06 14.35 1.27
C PHE A 219 2.83 15.26 1.29
N TYR A 220 1.82 14.99 0.46
CA TYR A 220 0.55 15.70 0.50
C TYR A 220 -0.11 15.63 1.88
N GLN A 221 -0.17 14.43 2.46
CA GLN A 221 -0.71 14.22 3.80
C GLN A 221 0.09 14.98 4.86
N ILE A 222 1.42 15.02 4.78
CA ILE A 222 2.26 15.81 5.70
C ILE A 222 1.93 17.31 5.60
N VAL A 223 1.76 17.84 4.39
CA VAL A 223 1.40 19.26 4.18
C VAL A 223 0.03 19.55 4.78
N VAL A 224 -0.97 18.71 4.52
CA VAL A 224 -2.33 18.87 5.08
C VAL A 224 -2.31 18.81 6.61
N GLN A 225 -1.53 17.89 7.20
CA GLN A 225 -1.41 17.77 8.64
C GLN A 225 -0.73 18.98 9.28
N LYS A 226 0.36 19.48 8.69
CA LYS A 226 1.08 20.65 9.21
C LYS A 226 0.27 21.93 9.08
N THR A 227 -0.37 22.14 7.94
CA THR A 227 -1.15 23.37 7.66
C THR A 227 -2.55 23.34 8.26
N LYS A 228 -3.06 22.15 8.62
CA LYS A 228 -4.45 21.91 9.04
C LYS A 228 -5.47 22.42 8.02
N LYS A 229 -5.09 22.53 6.74
CA LYS A 229 -5.92 23.01 5.62
C LYS A 229 -5.63 22.15 4.38
N ILE A 230 -6.59 22.08 3.46
CA ILE A 230 -6.38 21.47 2.15
C ILE A 230 -5.72 22.52 1.23
N PRO A 231 -4.47 22.32 0.79
CA PRO A 231 -3.83 23.24 -0.13
C PRO A 231 -4.42 23.08 -1.53
N LEU A 232 -5.43 23.88 -1.88
CA LEU A 232 -6.23 23.69 -3.11
C LEU A 232 -5.38 23.55 -4.37
N VAL A 233 -4.41 24.45 -4.58
CA VAL A 233 -3.51 24.41 -5.76
C VAL A 233 -2.72 23.10 -5.82
N PHE A 234 -2.10 22.71 -4.70
CA PHE A 234 -1.34 21.47 -4.64
C PHE A 234 -2.23 20.23 -4.77
N SER A 235 -3.47 20.29 -4.30
CA SER A 235 -4.47 19.24 -4.46
C SER A 235 -4.87 19.06 -5.93
N LEU A 236 -5.12 20.16 -6.64
CA LEU A 236 -5.44 20.14 -8.07
C LEU A 236 -4.27 19.57 -8.88
N LEU A 237 -3.04 20.01 -8.59
CA LEU A 237 -1.83 19.45 -9.23
C LEU A 237 -1.66 17.97 -8.94
N PHE A 238 -1.87 17.54 -7.69
CA PHE A 238 -1.77 16.13 -7.31
C PHE A 238 -2.84 15.27 -7.99
N VAL A 239 -4.09 15.74 -8.04
CA VAL A 239 -5.18 15.04 -8.75
C VAL A 239 -4.89 14.97 -10.24
N PHE A 240 -4.49 16.08 -10.86
CA PHE A 240 -4.13 16.11 -12.28
C PHE A 240 -2.99 15.13 -12.58
N PHE A 241 -1.90 15.19 -11.80
CA PHE A 241 -0.78 14.25 -11.93
C PHE A 241 -1.23 12.80 -11.79
N THR A 242 -2.01 12.49 -10.74
CA THR A 242 -2.50 11.13 -10.47
C THR A 242 -3.34 10.62 -11.63
N VAL A 243 -4.28 11.43 -12.13
CA VAL A 243 -5.13 11.08 -13.27
C VAL A 243 -4.29 10.82 -14.53
N MET A 244 -3.38 11.73 -14.88
CA MET A 244 -2.47 11.56 -16.03
C MET A 244 -1.60 10.31 -15.88
N PHE A 245 -1.06 10.06 -14.69
CA PHE A 245 -0.17 8.93 -14.44
C PHE A 245 -0.91 7.58 -14.40
N LEU A 246 -2.17 7.57 -13.98
CA LEU A 246 -3.02 6.39 -14.07
C LEU A 246 -3.37 6.06 -15.52
N PHE A 247 -3.63 7.08 -16.35
CA PHE A 247 -3.96 6.90 -17.77
C PHE A 247 -2.77 6.50 -18.62
N TYR A 248 -1.68 7.27 -18.54
CA TYR A 248 -0.56 7.14 -19.45
C TYR A 248 0.64 6.44 -18.83
N GLY A 249 0.57 6.08 -17.55
CA GLY A 249 1.70 5.49 -16.85
C GLY A 249 2.09 4.13 -17.40
N LYS A 250 1.16 3.34 -17.97
CA LYS A 250 1.53 2.02 -18.51
C LYS A 250 2.38 2.18 -19.77
N GLU A 251 1.94 3.07 -20.65
CA GLU A 251 2.55 3.43 -21.91
C GLU A 251 3.88 4.13 -21.66
N PHE A 252 3.92 5.03 -20.67
CA PHE A 252 5.14 5.71 -20.23
C PHE A 252 6.19 4.71 -19.73
N PHE A 253 5.86 3.84 -18.79
CA PHE A 253 6.82 2.82 -18.34
C PHE A 253 7.19 1.84 -19.47
N GLY A 254 6.24 1.52 -20.36
CA GLY A 254 6.46 0.71 -21.56
C GLY A 254 7.51 1.32 -22.49
N ALA A 255 7.43 2.64 -22.70
CA ALA A 255 8.35 3.40 -23.52
C ALA A 255 9.73 3.54 -22.88
N LEU A 256 9.84 3.51 -21.55
CA LEU A 256 11.14 3.44 -20.85
C LEU A 256 11.93 2.17 -21.23
N GLY A 257 11.30 1.15 -21.83
CA GLY A 257 12.01 0.01 -22.44
C GLY A 257 13.01 0.42 -23.52
N SER A 258 12.76 1.54 -24.21
CA SER A 258 13.60 2.07 -25.29
C SER A 258 14.66 3.07 -24.82
N ILE A 259 14.78 3.29 -23.50
CA ILE A 259 15.77 4.22 -22.94
C ILE A 259 17.23 3.92 -23.34
N PRO A 260 17.67 2.66 -23.56
CA PRO A 260 19.04 2.39 -24.01
C PRO A 260 19.36 2.95 -25.40
N ASP A 261 18.34 3.15 -26.24
CA ASP A 261 18.47 3.65 -27.61
C ASP A 261 18.37 5.19 -27.69
N GLY A 262 18.23 5.87 -26.56
CA GLY A 262 18.14 7.32 -26.45
C GLY A 262 16.72 7.86 -26.23
N TRP A 263 16.61 9.16 -25.95
CA TRP A 263 15.33 9.80 -25.61
C TRP A 263 14.35 9.84 -26.79
N ASP A 264 14.86 10.03 -28.01
CA ASP A 264 14.04 10.04 -29.22
C ASP A 264 13.33 8.69 -29.44
N ALA A 265 13.96 7.59 -29.03
CA ALA A 265 13.37 6.25 -29.09
C ALA A 265 12.27 6.07 -28.04
N VAL A 266 12.45 6.64 -26.85
CA VAL A 266 11.41 6.67 -25.80
C VAL A 266 10.20 7.46 -26.27
N GLU A 267 10.39 8.65 -26.84
CA GLU A 267 9.30 9.49 -27.36
C GLU A 267 8.53 8.77 -28.48
N ARG A 268 9.26 8.15 -29.42
CA ARG A 268 8.65 7.37 -30.50
C ARG A 268 7.87 6.18 -29.96
N SER A 269 8.47 5.38 -29.07
CA SER A 269 7.79 4.23 -28.46
C SER A 269 6.56 4.65 -27.65
N PHE A 270 6.62 5.77 -26.95
CA PHE A 270 5.47 6.31 -26.22
C PHE A 270 4.34 6.69 -27.18
N THR A 271 4.66 7.41 -28.26
CA THR A 271 3.69 7.83 -29.28
C THR A 271 3.08 6.63 -30.01
N GLU A 272 3.90 5.64 -30.37
CA GLU A 272 3.44 4.39 -30.99
C GLU A 272 2.50 3.62 -30.05
N ARG A 273 2.86 3.47 -28.77
CA ARG A 273 2.01 2.81 -27.76
C ARG A 273 0.70 3.56 -27.51
N LEU A 274 0.71 4.89 -27.58
CA LEU A 274 -0.53 5.69 -27.51
C LEU A 274 -1.40 5.42 -28.74
N ALA A 275 -0.82 5.47 -29.94
CA ALA A 275 -1.54 5.22 -31.19
C ALA A 275 -2.06 3.77 -31.30
N GLU A 276 -1.35 2.79 -30.74
CA GLU A 276 -1.80 1.41 -30.61
C GLU A 276 -2.94 1.28 -29.59
N GLY A 277 -2.85 1.99 -28.47
CA GLY A 277 -3.91 2.07 -27.47
C GLY A 277 -5.20 2.69 -28.03
N GLU A 278 -5.10 3.70 -28.89
CA GLU A 278 -6.24 4.35 -29.55
C GLU A 278 -6.98 3.45 -30.55
N LYS A 279 -6.34 2.41 -31.08
CA LYS A 279 -6.98 1.46 -32.01
C LYS A 279 -7.95 0.49 -31.33
N GLY A 280 -7.96 0.42 -29.99
CA GLY A 280 -8.97 -0.28 -29.20
C GLY A 280 -9.76 0.69 -28.33
N ASP A 281 -10.90 1.19 -28.83
CA ASP A 281 -11.84 2.11 -28.14
C ASP A 281 -11.18 3.34 -27.46
N ALA A 282 -11.01 4.41 -28.24
CA ALA A 282 -10.30 5.66 -27.93
C ALA A 282 -10.95 6.58 -26.85
N GLY A 283 -11.39 6.05 -25.72
CA GLY A 283 -11.96 6.82 -24.62
C GLY A 283 -11.51 6.36 -23.24
N PHE A 284 -11.73 7.21 -22.23
CA PHE A 284 -11.63 6.78 -20.84
C PHE A 284 -12.63 5.65 -20.59
N ASP A 285 -12.13 4.43 -20.49
CA ASP A 285 -12.92 3.29 -20.03
C ASP A 285 -12.72 3.09 -18.52
N ILE A 286 -13.75 3.46 -17.76
CA ILE A 286 -13.79 3.23 -16.31
C ILE A 286 -13.61 1.75 -15.97
N TYR A 287 -14.04 0.81 -16.83
CA TYR A 287 -13.92 -0.62 -16.57
C TYR A 287 -12.46 -1.09 -16.68
N SER A 288 -11.74 -0.67 -17.72
CA SER A 288 -10.30 -0.90 -17.86
C SER A 288 -9.49 -0.28 -16.72
N PHE A 289 -9.83 0.95 -16.30
CA PHE A 289 -9.20 1.57 -15.13
C PHE A 289 -9.41 0.73 -13.86
N MET A 290 -10.65 0.31 -13.62
CA MET A 290 -11.04 -0.44 -12.43
C MET A 290 -10.62 -1.91 -12.46
N ALA A 291 -10.16 -2.43 -13.60
CA ALA A 291 -9.68 -3.80 -13.73
C ALA A 291 -8.56 -4.17 -12.74
N ASN A 292 -7.70 -3.20 -12.39
CA ASN A 292 -6.64 -3.40 -11.40
C ASN A 292 -7.16 -3.55 -9.95
N PHE A 293 -8.43 -3.21 -9.73
CA PHE A 293 -9.07 -3.18 -8.41
C PHE A 293 -10.18 -4.25 -8.27
N TYR A 294 -10.44 -5.07 -9.28
CA TYR A 294 -11.50 -6.10 -9.22
C TYR A 294 -11.13 -7.33 -8.38
N TYR A 295 -9.84 -7.66 -8.30
CA TYR A 295 -9.40 -8.90 -7.67
C TYR A 295 -9.83 -9.08 -6.19
N PRO A 296 -9.92 -8.05 -5.31
CA PRO A 296 -10.36 -8.26 -3.93
C PRO A 296 -11.83 -8.70 -3.85
N ILE A 297 -12.68 -8.18 -4.74
CA ILE A 297 -14.10 -8.56 -4.80
C ILE A 297 -14.27 -9.95 -5.40
N ILE A 298 -13.57 -10.24 -6.50
CA ILE A 298 -13.61 -11.56 -7.12
C ILE A 298 -13.11 -12.63 -6.13
N SER A 299 -12.02 -12.35 -5.42
CA SER A 299 -11.49 -13.24 -4.39
C SER A 299 -12.48 -13.47 -3.26
N LEU A 300 -13.24 -12.44 -2.85
CA LEU A 300 -14.26 -12.56 -1.81
C LEU A 300 -15.46 -13.40 -2.29
N ASP A 301 -15.91 -13.19 -3.53
CA ASP A 301 -16.98 -13.99 -4.16
C ASP A 301 -16.59 -15.48 -4.24
N VAL A 302 -15.36 -15.76 -4.66
CA VAL A 302 -14.82 -17.12 -4.74
C VAL A 302 -14.65 -17.75 -3.36
N ALA A 303 -14.19 -16.99 -2.36
CA ALA A 303 -14.10 -17.45 -0.98
C ALA A 303 -15.45 -17.84 -0.37
N PHE A 304 -16.58 -17.32 -0.86
CA PHE A 304 -17.91 -17.81 -0.45
C PHE A 304 -18.49 -18.88 -1.38
N GLY A 305 -17.91 -19.06 -2.57
CA GLY A 305 -18.46 -19.90 -3.62
C GLY A 305 -17.79 -21.27 -3.79
N LYS A 306 -16.64 -21.49 -3.15
CA LYS A 306 -15.87 -22.74 -3.23
C LYS A 306 -15.86 -23.46 -1.89
N ASP A 307 -15.80 -24.77 -1.95
CA ASP A 307 -15.51 -25.61 -0.79
C ASP A 307 -14.00 -25.69 -0.59
N TYR A 308 -13.55 -25.41 0.64
CA TYR A 308 -12.15 -25.49 1.03
C TYR A 308 -12.04 -25.75 2.53
N GLU A 309 -10.86 -26.21 2.95
CA GLU A 309 -10.53 -26.35 4.37
C GLU A 309 -10.19 -24.98 4.97
N LEU A 310 -10.82 -24.66 6.10
CA LEU A 310 -10.56 -23.42 6.83
C LEU A 310 -9.09 -23.36 7.23
N ARG A 311 -8.46 -22.19 7.01
CA ARG A 311 -7.01 -22.03 7.22
C ARG A 311 -6.62 -21.59 8.64
N TRP A 312 -7.59 -21.24 9.48
CA TRP A 312 -7.37 -20.87 10.89
C TRP A 312 -6.29 -19.80 11.08
N PHE A 313 -6.21 -18.81 10.17
CA PHE A 313 -5.20 -17.74 10.16
C PHE A 313 -3.73 -18.20 10.02
N SER A 314 -3.48 -19.45 9.61
CA SER A 314 -2.11 -19.98 9.39
C SER A 314 -1.29 -19.14 8.40
N ASP A 315 -1.93 -18.46 7.45
CA ASP A 315 -1.22 -17.61 6.48
C ASP A 315 -0.56 -16.37 7.10
N LEU A 316 -0.95 -15.94 8.30
CA LEU A 316 -0.17 -14.90 9.00
C LEU A 316 1.24 -15.41 9.32
N TYR A 317 1.34 -16.68 9.73
CA TYR A 317 2.60 -17.33 10.01
C TYR A 317 3.36 -17.68 8.72
N TYR A 318 2.67 -18.21 7.71
CA TYR A 318 3.31 -18.51 6.41
C TYR A 318 3.76 -17.24 5.69
N GLY A 319 3.00 -16.15 5.80
CA GLY A 319 3.41 -14.85 5.29
C GLY A 319 4.69 -14.36 5.93
N PHE A 320 4.88 -14.57 7.24
CA PHE A 320 6.15 -14.25 7.90
C PHE A 320 7.30 -15.16 7.41
N ILE A 321 7.06 -16.47 7.27
CA ILE A 321 8.04 -17.41 6.72
C ILE A 321 8.46 -17.02 5.29
N SER A 322 7.53 -16.51 4.47
CA SER A 322 7.79 -16.14 3.07
C SER A 322 8.83 -15.02 2.89
N ILE A 323 9.16 -14.31 3.97
CA ILE A 323 10.26 -13.34 4.00
C ILE A 323 11.62 -14.05 3.89
N ILE A 324 11.72 -15.27 4.41
CA ILE A 324 12.93 -16.08 4.40
C ILE A 324 13.16 -16.62 2.99
N PRO A 325 14.33 -16.39 2.37
CA PRO A 325 14.65 -16.98 1.07
C PRO A 325 14.58 -18.51 1.09
N ASP A 326 13.98 -19.11 0.06
CA ASP A 326 13.77 -20.56 -0.04
C ASP A 326 15.06 -21.37 0.14
N ARG A 327 16.18 -20.84 -0.35
CA ARG A 327 17.51 -21.45 -0.21
C ARG A 327 17.94 -21.66 1.25
N LEU A 328 17.45 -20.83 2.19
CA LEU A 328 17.74 -20.97 3.62
C LEU A 328 16.79 -21.93 4.33
N LEU A 329 15.59 -22.18 3.79
CA LEU A 329 14.61 -23.08 4.38
C LEU A 329 14.94 -24.56 4.14
N GLY A 330 15.74 -24.87 3.11
CA GLY A 330 16.12 -26.25 2.75
C GLY A 330 14.94 -27.14 2.37
N SER A 331 13.74 -26.57 2.25
CA SER A 331 12.47 -27.20 1.94
C SER A 331 11.56 -26.18 1.26
N GLU A 332 10.60 -26.64 0.45
CA GLU A 332 9.62 -25.76 -0.16
C GLU A 332 8.72 -25.16 0.93
N PRO A 333 8.55 -23.82 0.97
CA PRO A 333 7.66 -23.19 1.93
C PRO A 333 6.22 -23.68 1.72
N PRO A 334 5.41 -23.77 2.79
CA PRO A 334 4.01 -24.16 2.67
C PRO A 334 3.26 -23.18 1.77
N LYS A 335 2.40 -23.72 0.90
CA LYS A 335 1.55 -22.92 0.01
C LYS A 335 0.64 -22.00 0.84
N THR A 336 0.69 -20.71 0.55
CA THR A 336 -0.12 -19.69 1.22
C THR A 336 -1.48 -19.54 0.55
N ILE A 337 -2.37 -18.75 1.15
CA ILE A 337 -3.67 -18.44 0.58
C ILE A 337 -3.58 -17.73 -0.79
N LEU A 338 -2.46 -17.05 -1.10
CA LEU A 338 -2.20 -16.47 -2.41
C LEU A 338 -2.26 -17.54 -3.51
N TYR A 339 -1.63 -18.69 -3.26
CA TYR A 339 -1.65 -19.83 -4.17
C TYR A 339 -3.06 -20.38 -4.36
N TYR A 340 -3.76 -20.69 -3.27
CA TYR A 340 -5.08 -21.30 -3.34
C TYR A 340 -6.12 -20.39 -3.98
N ASN A 341 -6.12 -19.10 -3.61
CA ASN A 341 -7.04 -18.12 -4.19
C ASN A 341 -6.85 -17.99 -5.70
N THR A 342 -5.59 -17.94 -6.15
CA THR A 342 -5.27 -17.97 -7.57
C THR A 342 -5.87 -19.20 -8.24
N VAL A 343 -5.55 -20.40 -7.75
CA VAL A 343 -6.06 -21.65 -8.32
C VAL A 343 -7.60 -21.69 -8.32
N TYR A 344 -8.26 -21.16 -7.30
CA TYR A 344 -9.72 -21.12 -7.26
C TYR A 344 -10.34 -20.14 -8.27
N ILE A 345 -9.62 -19.09 -8.66
CA ILE A 345 -10.07 -18.09 -9.64
C ILE A 345 -9.73 -18.51 -11.07
N SER A 346 -8.46 -18.84 -11.35
CA SER A 346 -7.96 -19.10 -12.71
C SER A 346 -7.96 -20.58 -13.09
N GLY A 347 -8.04 -21.49 -12.12
CA GLY A 347 -7.91 -22.94 -12.33
C GLY A 347 -6.46 -23.45 -12.37
N ALA A 348 -5.48 -22.55 -12.46
CA ALA A 348 -4.05 -22.86 -12.52
C ALA A 348 -3.22 -21.75 -11.86
N PHE A 349 -2.02 -22.08 -11.36
CA PHE A 349 -1.12 -21.10 -10.72
C PHE A 349 -0.10 -20.55 -11.72
N ASP A 350 -0.58 -19.81 -12.72
CA ASP A 350 0.28 -19.20 -13.75
C ASP A 350 0.79 -17.80 -13.36
N PHE A 351 0.06 -17.12 -12.47
CA PHE A 351 0.37 -15.80 -11.93
C PHE A 351 -0.30 -15.64 -10.56
N ALA A 352 0.23 -14.79 -9.69
CA ALA A 352 -0.31 -14.64 -8.34
C ALA A 352 -1.46 -13.60 -8.27
N ILE A 353 -2.62 -14.01 -7.75
CA ILE A 353 -3.78 -13.13 -7.47
C ILE A 353 -3.94 -12.95 -5.96
N PRO A 354 -3.59 -11.79 -5.39
CA PRO A 354 -3.77 -11.50 -3.97
C PRO A 354 -5.23 -11.65 -3.56
N THR A 355 -5.48 -12.08 -2.32
CA THR A 355 -6.86 -12.28 -1.84
C THR A 355 -7.53 -10.98 -1.41
N GLY A 356 -6.74 -10.03 -0.90
CA GLY A 356 -7.26 -8.90 -0.14
C GLY A 356 -7.74 -9.31 1.27
N LEU A 357 -7.86 -8.31 2.14
CA LEU A 357 -8.15 -8.51 3.57
C LEU A 357 -9.43 -9.32 3.83
N LEU A 358 -10.50 -9.04 3.08
CA LEU A 358 -11.80 -9.66 3.35
C LEU A 358 -11.85 -11.12 2.91
N ALA A 359 -11.34 -11.45 1.72
CA ALA A 359 -11.30 -12.82 1.25
C ALA A 359 -10.37 -13.68 2.12
N PHE A 360 -9.19 -13.14 2.49
CA PHE A 360 -8.30 -13.78 3.47
C PHE A 360 -9.03 -14.16 4.78
N ALA A 361 -9.84 -13.24 5.30
CA ALA A 361 -10.60 -13.48 6.53
C ALA A 361 -11.65 -14.60 6.36
N VAL A 362 -12.32 -14.64 5.21
CA VAL A 362 -13.31 -15.68 4.87
C VAL A 362 -12.64 -17.04 4.63
N TYR A 363 -11.50 -17.09 3.95
CA TYR A 363 -10.72 -18.32 3.84
C TYR A 363 -10.21 -18.84 5.19
N SER A 364 -9.95 -17.93 6.13
CA SER A 364 -9.44 -18.30 7.45
C SER A 364 -10.50 -18.98 8.32
N LEU A 365 -11.67 -18.35 8.50
CA LEU A 365 -12.74 -18.84 9.39
C LEU A 365 -14.15 -18.43 8.92
N TRP A 366 -14.38 -18.27 7.61
CA TRP A 366 -15.66 -17.84 7.05
C TRP A 366 -16.17 -16.52 7.69
N TRP A 367 -17.41 -16.49 8.17
CA TRP A 367 -18.04 -15.31 8.76
C TRP A 367 -17.39 -14.90 10.08
N PRO A 368 -17.13 -15.84 11.03
CA PRO A 368 -16.31 -15.53 12.21
C PRO A 368 -14.96 -14.89 11.85
N GLY A 369 -14.29 -15.40 10.82
CA GLY A 369 -13.01 -14.85 10.36
C GLY A 369 -13.14 -13.41 9.88
N LEU A 370 -14.13 -13.15 9.01
CA LEU A 370 -14.44 -11.81 8.54
C LEU A 370 -14.65 -10.82 9.69
N ILE A 371 -15.47 -11.18 10.68
CA ILE A 371 -15.79 -10.32 11.83
C ILE A 371 -14.53 -10.03 12.64
N VAL A 372 -13.78 -11.06 13.03
CA VAL A 372 -12.58 -10.93 13.87
C VAL A 372 -11.52 -10.11 13.16
N THR A 373 -11.21 -10.43 11.91
CA THR A 373 -10.18 -9.71 11.14
C THR A 373 -10.55 -8.25 10.92
N CYS A 374 -11.80 -7.96 10.55
CA CYS A 374 -12.28 -6.59 10.35
C CYS A 374 -12.21 -5.77 11.64
N TRP A 375 -12.67 -6.34 12.75
CA TRP A 375 -12.60 -5.67 14.05
C TRP A 375 -11.15 -5.41 14.49
N VAL A 376 -10.27 -6.42 14.38
CA VAL A 376 -8.84 -6.28 14.74
C VAL A 376 -8.15 -5.25 13.84
N TYR A 377 -8.41 -5.28 12.53
CA TYR A 377 -7.86 -4.32 11.57
C TYR A 377 -8.25 -2.88 11.93
N GLY A 378 -9.54 -2.64 12.22
CA GLY A 378 -10.03 -1.37 12.71
C GLY A 378 -9.38 -0.96 14.03
N TRP A 379 -9.31 -1.88 14.98
CA TRP A 379 -8.68 -1.68 16.29
C TRP A 379 -7.23 -1.24 16.18
N ILE A 380 -6.44 -1.88 15.30
CA ILE A 380 -5.05 -1.50 15.01
C ILE A 380 -4.99 -0.07 14.46
N GLY A 381 -5.86 0.29 13.51
CA GLY A 381 -5.92 1.65 12.96
C GLY A 381 -6.23 2.71 14.01
N GLY A 382 -7.23 2.45 14.88
CA GLY A 382 -7.60 3.35 15.98
C GLY A 382 -6.49 3.49 17.02
N TYR A 383 -5.81 2.40 17.35
CA TYR A 383 -4.64 2.38 18.22
C TYR A 383 -3.51 3.23 17.65
N LEU A 384 -3.09 2.97 16.41
CA LEU A 384 -1.99 3.67 15.75
C LEU A 384 -2.27 5.16 15.61
N GLN A 385 -3.47 5.54 15.14
CA GLN A 385 -3.86 6.94 15.02
C GLN A 385 -3.78 7.66 16.38
N THR A 386 -4.25 7.02 17.45
CA THR A 386 -4.23 7.61 18.79
C THR A 386 -2.79 7.81 19.30
N VAL A 387 -1.91 6.82 19.11
CA VAL A 387 -0.48 6.92 19.48
C VAL A 387 0.18 8.06 18.72
N PHE A 388 0.00 8.13 17.40
CA PHE A 388 0.69 9.13 16.60
C PHE A 388 0.15 10.54 16.81
N ASN A 389 -1.18 10.71 16.91
CA ASN A 389 -1.77 12.04 17.17
C ASN A 389 -1.25 12.66 18.47
N ARG A 390 -1.00 11.83 19.49
CA ARG A 390 -0.45 12.29 20.78
C ARG A 390 0.97 12.84 20.65
N HIS A 391 1.77 12.31 19.74
CA HIS A 391 3.21 12.58 19.66
C HIS A 391 3.63 13.33 18.40
N ARG A 392 2.68 13.71 17.54
CA ARG A 392 2.96 14.35 16.26
C ARG A 392 3.66 15.71 16.40
N GLU A 393 3.41 16.43 17.50
CA GLU A 393 3.96 17.77 17.74
C GLU A 393 5.27 17.69 18.55
N ASP A 394 5.42 16.68 19.40
CA ASP A 394 6.58 16.50 20.29
C ASP A 394 7.77 15.80 19.61
N VAL A 395 7.51 14.94 18.63
CA VAL A 395 8.53 14.12 17.96
C VAL A 395 8.63 14.52 16.49
N PHE A 396 9.75 15.13 16.11
CA PHE A 396 9.89 15.81 14.81
C PHE A 396 9.66 14.93 13.58
N TRP A 397 9.99 13.63 13.65
CA TRP A 397 9.81 12.67 12.56
C TRP A 397 8.42 12.02 12.56
N MET A 398 7.61 12.24 13.61
CA MET A 398 6.33 11.56 13.81
C MET A 398 5.28 11.88 12.74
N PRO A 399 5.11 13.13 12.25
CA PRO A 399 4.18 13.40 11.14
C PRO A 399 4.54 12.64 9.86
N PHE A 400 5.83 12.43 9.62
CA PHE A 400 6.32 11.72 8.44
C PHE A 400 6.09 10.22 8.60
N PHE A 401 6.39 9.68 9.78
CA PHE A 401 6.13 8.28 10.11
C PHE A 401 4.63 7.96 10.12
N TYR A 402 3.79 8.87 10.62
CA TYR A 402 2.33 8.79 10.54
C TYR A 402 1.89 8.55 9.11
N SER A 403 2.34 9.38 8.16
CA SER A 403 1.89 9.29 6.77
C SER A 403 2.21 7.94 6.16
N ILE A 404 3.46 7.47 6.30
CA ILE A 404 3.88 6.17 5.76
C ILE A 404 3.09 5.02 6.41
N VAL A 405 2.95 5.03 7.75
CA VAL A 405 2.24 3.97 8.47
C VAL A 405 0.75 3.97 8.08
N SER A 406 0.14 5.13 7.91
CA SER A 406 -1.27 5.24 7.51
C SER A 406 -1.49 4.67 6.10
N GLN A 407 -0.59 4.92 5.16
CA GLN A 407 -0.65 4.36 3.81
C GLN A 407 -0.45 2.84 3.81
N ASN A 408 0.54 2.34 4.55
CA ASN A 408 0.79 0.91 4.68
C ASN A 408 -0.41 0.19 5.30
N TRP A 409 -1.04 0.80 6.30
CA TRP A 409 -2.27 0.28 6.89
C TRP A 409 -3.42 0.22 5.87
N VAL A 410 -3.52 1.20 4.97
CA VAL A 410 -4.49 1.18 3.86
C VAL A 410 -4.15 0.12 2.82
N VAL A 411 -2.88 -0.03 2.42
CA VAL A 411 -2.43 -1.07 1.47
C VAL A 411 -2.81 -2.48 1.93
N LEU A 412 -2.75 -2.77 3.24
CA LEU A 412 -3.15 -4.05 3.82
C LEU A 412 -4.59 -4.48 3.43
N GLN A 413 -5.49 -3.54 3.12
CA GLN A 413 -6.84 -3.86 2.63
C GLN A 413 -6.81 -4.66 1.32
N SER A 414 -5.81 -4.40 0.49
CA SER A 414 -5.67 -4.92 -0.86
C SER A 414 -4.74 -6.13 -0.95
N SER A 415 -4.12 -6.53 0.17
CA SER A 415 -3.09 -7.57 0.20
C SER A 415 -3.53 -8.78 1.02
N ASP A 416 -2.94 -9.93 0.73
CA ASP A 416 -2.86 -11.07 1.66
C ASP A 416 -1.58 -10.96 2.54
N PRO A 417 -1.44 -11.77 3.60
CA PRO A 417 -0.28 -11.69 4.48
C PRO A 417 1.07 -11.86 3.78
N GLU A 418 1.21 -12.80 2.84
CA GLU A 418 2.47 -13.01 2.11
C GLU A 418 2.81 -11.78 1.26
N SER A 419 1.88 -11.35 0.41
CA SER A 419 2.08 -10.19 -0.46
C SER A 419 2.40 -8.93 0.36
N TYR A 420 1.73 -8.74 1.50
CA TYR A 420 1.95 -7.61 2.39
C TYR A 420 3.35 -7.64 3.03
N PHE A 421 3.73 -8.78 3.62
CA PHE A 421 5.01 -8.91 4.30
C PHE A 421 6.20 -8.81 3.35
N GLN A 422 6.11 -9.41 2.16
CA GLN A 422 7.17 -9.33 1.15
C GLN A 422 7.30 -7.91 0.59
N SER A 423 6.19 -7.27 0.22
CA SER A 423 6.20 -5.93 -0.41
C SER A 423 6.63 -4.84 0.56
N ASN A 424 6.31 -4.98 1.85
CA ASN A 424 6.59 -3.99 2.89
C ASN A 424 7.72 -4.40 3.84
N PHE A 425 8.52 -5.41 3.49
CA PHE A 425 9.58 -5.93 4.35
C PHE A 425 10.52 -4.85 4.88
N ILE A 426 11.10 -4.04 3.98
CA ILE A 426 12.03 -2.97 4.37
C ILE A 426 11.33 -1.90 5.22
N PHE A 427 10.07 -1.60 4.96
CA PHE A 427 9.29 -0.66 5.76
C PHE A 427 9.14 -1.19 7.20
N LEU A 428 8.76 -2.46 7.36
CA LEU A 428 8.59 -3.10 8.67
C LEU A 428 9.90 -3.14 9.47
N VAL A 429 10.99 -3.56 8.82
CA VAL A 429 12.33 -3.61 9.45
C VAL A 429 12.82 -2.21 9.82
N SER A 430 12.68 -1.24 8.91
CA SER A 430 13.10 0.15 9.16
C SER A 430 12.27 0.82 10.25
N SER A 431 10.97 0.53 10.31
CA SER A 431 10.07 1.00 11.37
C SER A 431 10.47 0.43 12.73
N LEU A 432 10.74 -0.87 12.81
CA LEU A 432 11.22 -1.51 14.03
C LEU A 432 12.57 -0.94 14.48
N ALA A 433 13.51 -0.77 13.55
CA ALA A 433 14.82 -0.18 13.84
C ALA A 433 14.70 1.28 14.30
N LEU A 434 13.85 2.08 13.66
CA LEU A 434 13.58 3.46 14.07
C LEU A 434 12.98 3.53 15.48
N LEU A 435 12.01 2.67 15.79
CA LEU A 435 11.36 2.65 17.11
C LEU A 435 12.30 2.16 18.22
N THR A 436 13.19 1.21 17.93
CA THR A 436 14.15 0.67 18.92
C THR A 436 15.35 1.59 19.15
N LEU A 437 15.92 2.15 18.07
CA LEU A 437 17.11 3.00 18.13
C LEU A 437 16.77 4.47 18.35
N GLY A 438 15.72 4.97 17.68
CA GLY A 438 15.37 6.39 17.64
C GLY A 438 14.41 6.84 18.73
N ALA A 439 13.67 5.92 19.36
CA ALA A 439 12.64 6.26 20.34
C ALA A 439 12.90 5.68 21.74
N LYS A 440 12.46 6.41 22.75
CA LYS A 440 12.23 5.91 24.11
C LYS A 440 10.73 5.69 24.24
N ILE A 441 10.33 4.43 24.42
CA ILE A 441 8.93 4.05 24.56
C ILE A 441 8.71 3.65 26.02
N TYR A 442 7.81 4.38 26.69
CA TYR A 442 7.44 4.12 28.09
C TYR A 442 5.96 3.75 28.19
N LEU A 443 5.65 2.85 29.11
CA LEU A 443 4.29 2.63 29.58
C LEU A 443 4.01 3.56 30.75
N VAL A 444 3.19 4.57 30.52
CA VAL A 444 2.73 5.48 31.57
C VAL A 444 1.58 4.78 32.30
N PRO A 445 1.68 4.52 33.63
CA PRO A 445 0.56 4.00 34.38
C PRO A 445 -0.60 5.00 34.26
N ASN A 446 -1.84 4.51 34.19
CA ASN A 446 -3.04 5.36 34.16
C ASN A 446 -2.99 6.27 35.40
N SER A 447 -2.46 7.49 35.26
CA SER A 447 -2.79 8.55 36.17
C SER A 447 -4.28 8.73 35.98
N ARG A 448 -5.07 8.29 36.97
CA ARG A 448 -6.51 8.57 37.01
C ARG A 448 -6.65 10.02 36.57
N THR A 449 -7.27 10.22 35.41
CA THR A 449 -7.69 11.52 34.92
C THR A 449 -8.49 12.13 36.05
N LYS A 450 -7.82 12.93 36.90
CA LYS A 450 -8.50 13.77 37.87
C LYS A 450 -9.31 14.72 37.00
N GLY A 451 -10.61 14.46 36.94
CA GLY A 451 -11.53 15.18 36.09
C GLY A 451 -11.44 16.66 36.39
N HIS A 452 -10.96 17.42 35.42
CA HIS A 452 -11.50 18.73 35.17
C HIS A 452 -12.57 18.54 34.09
N SER A 453 -13.75 18.14 34.57
CA SER A 453 -15.02 18.42 33.89
C SER A 453 -15.26 19.91 33.88
#